data_AF-A0A5K8A445-F1
#
_entry.id   AF-A0A5K8A445-F1
#
_cell.length_a   1.000
_cell.length_b   1.000
_cell.length_c   1.000
_cell.angle_alpha   90.00
_cell.angle_beta   90.00
_cell.angle_gamma   90.00
#
_symmetry.space_group_name_H-M   'P 1'
#
loop_
_entity.id
_entity.type
_entity.pdbx_description
1 polymer ?
#
loop_
_entity_poly.entity_id
_entity_poly.type
_entity_poly.pdbx_seq_one_letter_code
_entity_poly.pdbx_strand_id
1 'polypeptide(L)'
;MAIENKAVRIERLARDQAATLVPHADMLRYTPPLPDMWPPGTTAKLTIYGYGSQPAPTGRVTYTVSTPSVEVVFEMAEDGPIVYDTKRAKAQLLDRLQPRVRSHVDADIRHKGIEALLDAISTGKLTEVAKRSIRDSYQSWQHENQILSENIANRHRAFFRWLKEGF
;
A
#
# COMPACT_ATOMS: atom_id res chain seq x y z
N MET A 1 7.45 4.56 27.39
CA MET A 1 7.70 4.19 25.98
C MET A 1 6.43 4.46 25.20
N ALA A 2 6.47 5.30 24.16
CA ALA A 2 5.32 5.46 23.28
C ALA A 2 5.18 4.18 22.44
N ILE A 3 3.99 3.60 22.40
CA ILE A 3 3.69 2.46 21.54
C ILE A 3 3.66 3.00 20.10
N GLU A 4 4.59 2.54 19.25
CA GLU A 4 4.62 2.90 17.83
C GLU A 4 3.32 2.39 17.16
N ASN A 5 2.62 3.27 16.45
CA ASN A 5 1.41 2.94 15.69
C ASN A 5 1.72 1.80 14.69
N LYS A 6 0.88 0.76 14.61
CA LYS A 6 1.15 -0.43 13.79
C LYS A 6 1.27 -0.08 12.29
N ALA A 7 0.51 0.90 11.81
CA ALA A 7 0.59 1.40 10.44
C ALA A 7 1.93 2.07 10.16
N VAL A 8 2.43 2.89 11.09
CA VAL A 8 3.75 3.54 10.95
C VAL A 8 4.86 2.49 10.94
N ARG A 9 4.76 1.48 11.82
CA ARG A 9 5.74 0.39 11.91
C ARG A 9 5.83 -0.41 10.61
N ILE A 10 4.71 -0.84 10.03
CA ILE A 10 4.73 -1.67 8.80
C ILE A 10 5.27 -0.88 7.60
N GLU A 11 4.94 0.41 7.47
CA GLU A 11 5.48 1.27 6.42
C GLU A 11 7.00 1.49 6.58
N ARG A 12 7.46 1.72 7.82
CA ARG A 12 8.89 1.86 8.11
C ARG A 12 9.66 0.58 7.77
N LEU A 13 9.15 -0.58 8.21
CA LEU A 13 9.74 -1.87 7.87
C LEU A 13 9.81 -2.09 6.36
N ALA A 14 8.78 -1.70 5.60
CA ALA A 14 8.81 -1.81 4.14
C ALA A 14 9.91 -0.96 3.51
N ARG A 15 10.11 0.27 3.99
CA ARG A 15 11.19 1.16 3.52
C ARG A 15 12.57 0.60 3.85
N ASP A 16 12.75 0.14 5.09
CA ASP A 16 14.01 -0.42 5.57
C ASP A 16 14.39 -1.67 4.74
N GLN A 17 13.41 -2.54 4.46
CA GLN A 17 13.64 -3.72 3.62
C GLN A 17 13.87 -3.38 2.15
N ALA A 18 13.14 -2.41 1.60
CA ALA A 18 13.34 -1.96 0.22
C ALA A 18 14.76 -1.41 -0.01
N ALA A 19 15.34 -0.74 0.98
CA ALA A 19 16.71 -0.22 0.93
C ALA A 19 17.78 -1.32 0.74
N THR A 20 17.46 -2.58 1.05
CA THR A 20 18.37 -3.71 0.83
C THR A 20 18.44 -4.15 -0.65
N LEU A 21 17.45 -3.78 -1.48
CA LEU A 21 17.34 -4.25 -2.87
C LEU A 21 17.57 -3.18 -3.93
N VAL A 22 17.23 -1.93 -3.62
CA VAL A 22 17.32 -0.82 -4.57
C VAL A 22 17.95 0.41 -3.92
N PRO A 23 18.86 1.10 -4.64
CA PRO A 23 19.37 2.38 -4.17
C PRO A 23 18.24 3.42 -4.14
N HIS A 24 18.31 4.37 -3.21
CA HIS A 24 17.31 5.44 -3.03
C HIS A 24 15.88 4.94 -2.73
N ALA A 25 15.75 3.89 -1.92
CA ALA A 25 14.45 3.38 -1.48
C ALA A 25 13.60 4.43 -0.74
N ASP A 26 14.22 5.45 -0.15
CA ASP A 26 13.59 6.61 0.47
C ASP A 26 12.83 7.49 -0.54
N MET A 27 13.23 7.47 -1.82
CA MET A 27 12.58 8.24 -2.89
C MET A 27 11.41 7.49 -3.55
N LEU A 28 11.14 6.24 -3.16
CA LEU A 28 10.04 5.46 -3.70
C LEU A 28 8.69 5.93 -3.16
N ARG A 29 7.67 5.82 -4.00
CA ARG A 29 6.27 5.97 -3.59
C ARG A 29 5.71 4.61 -3.22
N TYR A 30 5.28 4.46 -1.98
CA TYR A 30 4.77 3.19 -1.47
C TYR A 30 3.25 3.11 -1.54
N THR A 31 2.72 1.93 -1.86
CA THR A 31 1.31 1.61 -1.63
C THR A 31 1.05 1.45 -0.14
N PRO A 32 -0.20 1.61 0.35
CA PRO A 32 -0.57 1.02 1.63
C PRO A 32 -0.41 -0.51 1.57
N PRO A 33 -0.44 -1.21 2.72
CA PRO A 33 -0.44 -2.67 2.75
C PRO A 33 -1.65 -3.22 2.00
N LEU A 34 -1.44 -4.12 1.05
CA LEU A 34 -2.53 -4.71 0.26
C LEU A 34 -2.68 -6.19 0.62
N PRO A 35 -3.87 -6.66 1.03
CA PRO A 35 -4.07 -8.06 1.37
C PRO A 35 -4.04 -8.93 0.11
N ASP A 36 -3.36 -10.07 0.19
CA ASP A 36 -3.30 -11.05 -0.90
C ASP A 36 -4.64 -11.76 -1.13
N MET A 37 -5.43 -11.92 -0.06
CA MET A 37 -6.76 -12.51 -0.05
C MET A 37 -7.79 -11.54 0.54
N TRP A 38 -9.01 -11.56 -0.01
CA TRP A 38 -10.13 -10.77 0.53
C TRP A 38 -11.47 -11.53 0.41
N PRO A 39 -12.33 -11.54 1.44
CA PRO A 39 -12.17 -10.94 2.78
C PRO A 39 -10.96 -11.51 3.55
N PRO A 40 -10.44 -10.79 4.55
CA PRO A 40 -9.23 -11.21 5.25
C PRO A 40 -9.49 -12.48 6.06
N GLY A 41 -8.67 -13.50 5.84
CA GLY A 41 -8.60 -14.71 6.68
C GLY A 41 -7.46 -14.62 7.70
N THR A 42 -7.36 -15.61 8.59
CA THR A 42 -6.34 -15.65 9.68
C THR A 42 -4.89 -15.77 9.18
N THR A 43 -4.68 -16.16 7.92
CA THR A 43 -3.34 -16.33 7.30
C THR A 43 -3.09 -15.35 6.15
N ALA A 44 -3.85 -14.26 6.07
CA ALA A 44 -3.69 -13.30 4.96
C ALA A 44 -2.32 -12.62 5.01
N LYS A 45 -1.62 -12.62 3.87
CA LYS A 45 -0.38 -11.87 3.68
C LYS A 45 -0.70 -10.46 3.21
N LEU A 46 0.18 -9.53 3.54
CA LEU A 46 0.09 -8.15 3.10
C LEU A 46 1.26 -7.85 2.18
N THR A 47 1.04 -7.07 1.13
CA THR A 47 2.10 -6.64 0.22
C THR A 47 2.15 -5.13 0.15
N ILE A 48 3.34 -4.56 0.29
CA ILE A 48 3.62 -3.16 -0.01
C ILE A 48 4.51 -3.12 -1.26
N TYR A 49 4.12 -2.29 -2.23
CA TYR A 49 4.89 -2.06 -3.46
C TYR A 49 5.56 -0.70 -3.40
N GLY A 50 6.83 -0.62 -3.78
CA GLY A 50 7.57 0.63 -3.93
C GLY A 50 7.73 1.01 -5.41
N TYR A 51 7.26 2.20 -5.78
CA TYR A 51 7.28 2.72 -7.15
C TYR A 51 8.33 3.83 -7.30
N GLY A 52 9.17 3.70 -8.33
CA GLY A 52 10.01 4.80 -8.79
C GLY A 52 9.15 5.91 -9.40
N SER A 53 9.48 7.16 -9.09
CA SER A 53 8.81 8.34 -9.65
C SER A 53 9.86 9.37 -10.02
N GLN A 54 10.04 9.63 -11.32
CA GLN A 54 11.02 10.59 -11.81
C GLN A 54 10.34 11.78 -12.49
N PRO A 55 10.87 13.01 -12.35
CA PRO A 55 10.36 14.16 -13.10
C PRO A 55 10.41 13.88 -14.61
N ALA A 56 9.33 14.18 -15.31
CA ALA A 56 9.30 14.04 -16.76
C ALA A 56 9.89 15.30 -17.42
N PRO A 57 10.65 15.19 -18.52
CA PRO A 57 11.28 16.32 -19.21
C PRO A 57 10.29 17.13 -20.06
N THR A 58 9.11 17.44 -19.52
CA THR A 58 8.01 18.09 -20.27
C THR A 58 7.83 19.57 -19.92
N GLY A 59 8.74 20.17 -19.14
CA GLY A 59 8.64 21.57 -18.69
C GLY A 59 7.44 21.87 -17.77
N ARG A 60 6.77 20.83 -17.26
CA ARG A 60 5.63 20.87 -16.33
C ARG A 60 5.95 20.01 -15.11
N VAL A 61 5.25 20.19 -14.00
CA VAL A 61 5.42 19.36 -12.78
C VAL A 61 4.67 18.02 -12.96
N THR A 62 5.16 17.21 -13.89
CA THR A 62 4.68 15.86 -14.22
C THR A 62 5.76 14.85 -13.86
N TYR A 63 5.33 13.64 -13.48
CA TYR A 63 6.23 12.56 -13.14
C TYR A 63 5.90 11.34 -13.97
N THR A 64 6.93 10.64 -14.43
CA THR A 64 6.79 9.27 -14.94
C THR A 64 6.84 8.34 -13.74
N VAL A 65 5.78 7.57 -13.54
CA VAL A 65 5.78 6.46 -12.59
C VAL A 65 6.23 5.22 -13.36
N SER A 66 7.29 4.59 -12.88
CA SER A 66 7.80 3.34 -13.42
C SER A 66 7.02 2.15 -12.86
N THR A 67 7.24 0.96 -13.41
CA THR A 67 6.81 -0.29 -12.79
C THR A 67 7.27 -0.37 -11.32
N PRO A 68 6.53 -1.05 -10.43
CA PRO A 68 7.01 -1.23 -9.06
C PRO A 68 8.42 -1.82 -9.11
N SER A 69 9.32 -1.28 -8.28
CA SER A 69 10.73 -1.70 -8.25
C SER A 69 10.95 -2.76 -7.17
N VAL A 70 10.13 -2.74 -6.14
CA VAL A 70 10.21 -3.64 -4.98
C VAL A 70 8.81 -4.07 -4.53
N GLU A 71 8.74 -5.30 -4.05
CA GLU A 71 7.62 -5.91 -3.35
C GLU A 71 8.12 -6.36 -1.98
N VAL A 72 7.51 -5.84 -0.91
CA VAL A 72 7.75 -6.31 0.46
C VAL A 72 6.49 -7.02 0.92
N VAL A 73 6.62 -8.32 1.18
CA VAL A 73 5.53 -9.18 1.64
C VAL A 73 5.66 -9.35 3.14
N PHE A 74 4.56 -9.15 3.84
CA PHE A 74 4.41 -9.34 5.26
C PHE A 74 3.50 -10.52 5.54
N GLU A 75 3.82 -11.24 6.60
CA GLU A 75 2.94 -12.22 7.23
C GLU A 75 2.50 -11.69 8.59
N MET A 76 1.25 -11.96 8.95
CA MET A 76 0.74 -11.58 10.27
C MET A 76 1.15 -12.62 11.30
N ALA A 77 2.03 -12.23 12.23
CA ALA A 77 2.41 -13.02 13.40
C ALA A 77 1.72 -12.50 14.67
N GLU A 78 1.85 -13.24 15.77
CA GLU A 78 1.26 -12.90 17.08
C GLU A 78 1.68 -11.50 17.56
N ASP A 79 2.96 -11.15 17.36
CA ASP A 79 3.54 -9.85 17.73
C ASP A 79 3.36 -8.73 16.67
N GLY A 80 2.56 -9.01 15.63
CA GLY A 80 2.25 -8.10 14.52
C GLY A 80 2.86 -8.52 13.18
N PRO A 81 2.78 -7.63 12.16
CA PRO A 81 3.29 -7.94 10.82
C PRO A 81 4.82 -8.09 10.84
N ILE A 82 5.30 -9.21 10.32
CA ILE A 82 6.72 -9.50 10.11
C ILE A 82 7.01 -9.56 8.61
N VAL A 83 8.22 -9.17 8.21
CA VAL A 83 8.65 -9.27 6.82
C VAL A 83 8.85 -10.74 6.48
N TYR A 84 8.07 -11.24 5.52
CA TYR A 84 8.12 -12.62 5.05
C TYR A 84 9.06 -12.77 3.85
N ASP A 85 8.96 -11.85 2.88
CA ASP A 85 9.75 -11.88 1.65
C ASP A 85 9.97 -10.44 1.16
N THR A 86 11.12 -10.18 0.57
CA THR A 86 11.43 -8.89 -0.07
C THR A 86 12.11 -9.19 -1.40
N LYS A 87 11.52 -8.71 -2.50
CA LYS A 87 12.00 -9.02 -3.84
C LYS A 87 11.80 -7.86 -4.81
N ARG A 88 12.52 -7.90 -5.93
CA ARG A 88 12.22 -7.00 -7.05
C ARG A 88 10.85 -7.33 -7.61
N ALA A 89 10.05 -6.30 -7.84
CA ALA A 89 8.71 -6.51 -8.36
C ALA A 89 8.76 -7.08 -9.78
N LYS A 90 7.82 -7.98 -10.12
CA LYS A 90 7.71 -8.47 -11.50
C LYS A 90 7.30 -7.32 -12.41
N ALA A 91 8.09 -7.08 -13.47
CA ALA A 91 7.85 -6.01 -14.43
C ALA A 91 6.47 -6.16 -15.09
N GLN A 92 5.57 -5.21 -14.82
CA GLN A 92 4.36 -4.96 -15.60
C GLN A 92 4.50 -3.54 -16.11
N LEU A 93 4.91 -3.39 -17.38
CA LEU A 93 5.20 -2.11 -18.02
C LEU A 93 4.14 -1.06 -17.68
N LEU A 94 4.59 -0.05 -16.95
CA LEU A 94 3.83 1.10 -16.51
C LEU A 94 4.81 2.25 -16.65
N ASP A 95 4.75 2.91 -17.80
CA ASP A 95 5.41 4.19 -18.04
C ASP A 95 4.31 5.17 -18.41
N ARG A 96 3.65 5.72 -17.38
CA ARG A 96 2.58 6.70 -17.56
C ARG A 96 2.92 7.99 -16.85
N LEU A 97 2.63 9.09 -17.53
CA LEU A 97 2.73 10.43 -16.97
C LEU A 97 1.57 10.67 -16.00
N GLN A 98 1.88 11.14 -14.80
CA GLN A 98 0.89 11.68 -13.87
C GLN A 98 1.23 13.13 -13.48
N PRO A 99 0.23 14.01 -13.34
CA PRO A 99 0.39 15.27 -12.62
C PRO A 99 0.87 15.00 -11.19
N ARG A 100 1.59 15.96 -10.59
CA ARG A 100 1.88 15.90 -9.15
C ARG A 100 0.58 16.06 -8.37
N VAL A 101 0.05 14.95 -7.87
CA VAL A 101 -1.01 14.99 -6.85
C VAL A 101 -0.35 15.39 -5.53
N ARG A 102 -0.76 16.53 -4.96
CA ARG A 102 -0.44 16.85 -3.57
C ARG A 102 -1.32 15.94 -2.73
N SER A 103 -0.75 15.24 -1.76
CA SER A 103 -1.55 14.46 -0.83
C SER A 103 -2.41 15.45 -0.04
N HIS A 104 -3.72 15.37 -0.25
CA HIS A 104 -4.72 16.21 0.42
C HIS A 104 -5.39 15.46 1.57
N VAL A 105 -4.95 14.23 1.83
CA VAL A 105 -5.56 13.32 2.78
C VAL A 105 -4.84 13.40 4.11
N ASP A 106 -5.63 13.57 5.17
CA ASP A 106 -5.16 13.54 6.54
C ASP A 106 -4.42 12.21 6.80
N ALA A 107 -3.16 12.29 7.24
CA ALA A 107 -2.36 11.14 7.61
C ALA A 107 -3.08 10.25 8.64
N ASP A 108 -3.97 10.84 9.45
CA ASP A 108 -4.82 10.14 10.41
C ASP A 108 -5.81 9.17 9.74
N ILE A 109 -6.46 9.57 8.64
CA ILE A 109 -7.38 8.70 7.89
C ILE A 109 -6.64 7.48 7.35
N ARG A 110 -5.43 7.71 6.80
CA ARG A 110 -4.59 6.65 6.25
C ARG A 110 -4.18 5.64 7.32
N HIS A 111 -3.63 6.12 8.43
CA HIS A 111 -3.17 5.24 9.50
C HIS A 111 -4.33 4.45 10.12
N LYS A 112 -5.48 5.09 10.36
CA LYS A 112 -6.69 4.41 10.88
C LYS A 112 -7.17 3.28 9.98
N GLY A 113 -7.18 3.48 8.66
CA GLY A 113 -7.58 2.43 7.73
C GLY A 113 -6.59 1.26 7.67
N ILE A 114 -5.29 1.55 7.74
CA ILE A 114 -4.25 0.52 7.82
C ILE A 114 -4.38 -0.28 9.13
N GLU A 115 -4.54 0.39 10.27
CA GLU A 115 -4.72 -0.29 11.55
C GLU A 115 -5.98 -1.16 11.56
N ALA A 116 -7.09 -0.66 11.04
CA ALA A 116 -8.32 -1.44 10.90
C ALA A 116 -8.12 -2.69 10.03
N LEU A 117 -7.32 -2.62 8.96
CA LEU A 117 -6.97 -3.79 8.14
C LEU A 117 -6.13 -4.80 8.94
N LEU A 118 -5.08 -4.33 9.61
CA LEU A 118 -4.18 -5.18 10.40
C LEU A 118 -4.95 -5.90 11.51
N ASP A 119 -5.85 -5.20 12.21
CA ASP A 119 -6.67 -5.78 13.26
C ASP A 119 -7.72 -6.75 12.69
N ALA A 120 -8.30 -6.46 11.53
CA ALA A 120 -9.24 -7.37 10.87
C ALA A 120 -8.58 -8.69 10.46
N ILE A 121 -7.33 -8.66 9.98
CA ILE A 121 -6.57 -9.88 9.67
C ILE A 121 -6.21 -10.62 10.95
N SER A 122 -5.68 -9.92 11.95
CA SER A 122 -5.24 -10.52 13.22
C SER A 122 -6.39 -11.23 13.95
N THR A 123 -7.60 -10.64 13.91
CA THR A 123 -8.78 -11.19 14.59
C THR A 123 -9.62 -12.11 13.71
N GLY A 124 -9.37 -12.13 12.39
CA GLY A 124 -10.23 -12.77 11.40
C GLY A 124 -11.64 -12.17 11.32
N LYS A 125 -11.87 -10.97 11.88
CA LYS A 125 -13.19 -10.33 11.99
C LYS A 125 -13.20 -8.98 11.29
N LEU A 126 -14.13 -8.82 10.34
CA LEU A 126 -14.31 -7.59 9.59
C LEU A 126 -15.59 -6.87 10.05
N THR A 127 -15.47 -6.02 11.08
CA THR A 127 -16.58 -5.23 11.64
C THR A 127 -17.01 -4.09 10.71
N GLU A 128 -18.23 -3.56 10.85
CA GLU A 128 -18.70 -2.42 10.04
C GLU A 128 -17.84 -1.16 10.20
N VAL A 129 -17.34 -0.90 11.41
CA VAL A 129 -16.41 0.21 11.67
C VAL A 129 -15.10 -0.02 10.90
N ALA A 130 -14.53 -1.23 10.97
CA ALA A 130 -13.31 -1.57 10.23
C ALA A 130 -13.51 -1.46 8.72
N LYS A 131 -14.64 -1.94 8.18
CA LYS A 131 -14.99 -1.82 6.75
C LYS A 131 -14.98 -0.36 6.31
N ARG A 132 -15.61 0.53 7.08
CA ARG A 132 -15.66 1.96 6.77
C ARG A 132 -14.28 2.58 6.79
N SER A 133 -13.51 2.38 7.86
CA SER A 133 -12.15 2.93 7.98
C SER A 133 -11.20 2.44 6.88
N ILE A 134 -11.25 1.15 6.55
CA ILE A 134 -10.46 0.58 5.44
C ILE A 134 -10.91 1.21 4.13
N ARG A 135 -12.23 1.28 3.86
CA ARG A 135 -12.73 1.84 2.61
C ARG A 135 -12.34 3.30 2.44
N ASP A 136 -12.58 4.13 3.44
CA ASP A 136 -12.27 5.56 3.41
C ASP A 136 -10.78 5.77 3.12
N SER A 137 -9.91 5.09 3.86
CA SER A 137 -8.45 5.18 3.67
C SER A 137 -8.01 4.75 2.26
N TYR A 138 -8.47 3.60 1.78
CA TYR A 138 -7.97 3.05 0.52
C TYR A 138 -8.57 3.75 -0.70
N GLN A 139 -9.86 4.13 -0.67
CA GLN A 139 -10.45 4.94 -1.74
C GLN A 139 -9.79 6.31 -1.84
N SER A 140 -9.49 6.90 -0.69
CA SER A 140 -8.75 8.15 -0.59
C SER A 140 -7.35 8.03 -1.21
N TRP A 141 -6.60 6.97 -0.87
CA TRP A 141 -5.33 6.66 -1.51
C TRP A 141 -5.46 6.41 -3.02
N GLN A 142 -6.49 5.69 -3.48
CA GLN A 142 -6.75 5.43 -4.91
C GLN A 142 -7.00 6.71 -5.69
N HIS A 143 -7.73 7.67 -5.10
CA HIS A 143 -7.96 8.97 -5.71
C HIS A 143 -6.65 9.73 -5.91
N GLU A 144 -5.75 9.68 -4.93
CA GLU A 144 -4.45 10.35 -5.03
C GLU A 144 -3.44 9.63 -5.94
N ASN A 145 -3.57 8.30 -6.07
CA ASN A 145 -2.59 7.44 -6.71
C ASN A 145 -3.24 6.56 -7.78
N GLN A 146 -4.11 7.14 -8.61
CA GLN A 146 -4.92 6.42 -9.59
C GLN A 146 -4.08 5.45 -10.44
N ILE A 147 -2.96 5.93 -11.00
CA ILE A 147 -2.09 5.12 -11.86
C ILE A 147 -1.50 3.91 -11.12
N LEU A 148 -1.01 4.11 -9.88
CA LEU A 148 -0.46 3.03 -9.07
C LEU A 148 -1.56 2.03 -8.72
N SER A 149 -2.73 2.53 -8.31
CA SER A 149 -3.86 1.68 -7.95
C SER A 149 -4.38 0.83 -9.12
N GLU A 150 -4.45 1.40 -10.34
CA GLU A 150 -4.81 0.68 -11.56
C GLU A 150 -3.81 -0.43 -11.86
N ASN A 151 -2.50 -0.15 -11.67
CA ASN A 151 -1.43 -1.11 -11.94
C ASN A 151 -1.53 -2.38 -11.08
N ILE A 152 -1.84 -2.24 -9.78
CA ILE A 152 -1.91 -3.40 -8.86
C ILE A 152 -3.32 -3.94 -8.61
N ALA A 153 -4.36 -3.32 -9.18
CA ALA A 153 -5.75 -3.76 -9.00
C ALA A 153 -5.97 -5.23 -9.39
N ASN A 154 -5.33 -5.70 -10.46
CA ASN A 154 -5.44 -7.09 -10.90
C ASN A 154 -4.77 -8.09 -9.94
N ARG A 155 -3.72 -7.69 -9.24
CA ARG A 155 -3.01 -8.53 -8.26
C ARG A 155 -3.82 -8.71 -6.98
N HIS A 156 -4.62 -7.71 -6.62
CA HIS A 156 -5.46 -7.70 -5.42
C HIS A 156 -6.96 -7.62 -5.79
N ARG A 157 -7.36 -8.36 -6.83
CA ARG A 157 -8.67 -8.20 -7.52
C ARG A 157 -9.87 -8.27 -6.58
N ALA A 158 -9.87 -9.18 -5.60
CA ALA A 158 -10.98 -9.32 -4.66
C ALA A 158 -11.12 -8.07 -3.77
N PHE A 159 -10.01 -7.56 -3.25
CA PHE A 159 -9.99 -6.35 -2.42
C PHE A 159 -10.42 -5.11 -3.21
N PHE A 160 -9.86 -4.89 -4.39
CA PHE A 160 -10.22 -3.74 -5.23
C PHE A 160 -11.66 -3.78 -5.74
N ARG A 161 -12.23 -4.96 -5.92
CA ARG A 161 -13.65 -5.11 -6.25
C ARG A 161 -14.53 -4.70 -5.08
N TRP A 162 -14.22 -5.21 -3.89
CA TRP A 162 -14.93 -4.84 -2.66
C TRP A 162 -14.86 -3.33 -2.34
N LEU A 163 -13.75 -2.66 -2.66
CA LEU A 163 -13.65 -1.19 -2.53
C LEU A 163 -14.60 -0.43 -3.46
N LYS A 164 -14.99 -1.02 -4.60
CA LYS A 164 -15.91 -0.40 -5.59
C LYS A 164 -17.37 -0.73 -5.34
N GLU A 165 -17.66 -1.84 -4.68
CA GLU A 165 -19.01 -2.24 -4.29
C GLU A 165 -19.50 -1.30 -3.16
N GLY A 166 -20.03 -0.14 -3.54
CA GLY A 166 -20.78 0.74 -2.64
C GLY A 166 -21.94 -0.03 -1.99
N PHE A 167 -22.22 0.24 -0.72
CA PHE A 167 -23.38 -0.33 -0.03
C PHE A 167 -24.65 0.38 -0.46
#